data_AF-A0A9E2WUI9-F1
#
_entry.id   AF-A0A9E2WUI9-F1
#
_cell.length_a   1.000
_cell.length_b   1.000
_cell.length_c   1.000
_cell.angle_alpha   90.00
_cell.angle_beta   90.00
_cell.angle_gamma   90.00
#
_symmetry.space_group_name_H-M   'P 1'
#
loop_
_entity.id
_entity.type
_entity.pdbx_description
1 polymer ?
#
loop_
_entity_poly.entity_id
_entity_poly.type
_entity_poly.pdbx_seq_one_letter_code
_entity_poly.pdbx_strand_id
1 'polypeptide(L)'
;MHIGIELSSISGLLADEEIIKELAKGNKKDLYDLLYKRYHRKVLDKCFSFVRNRRLAEELTEDIFSKTYEKLPLFKHQSRFSSWLYAITYNHCIDYLREKKRLHYPEWNNQNEIPGIIDESDSQLSAISYDNLL
;
A
#
# COMPACT_ATOMS: atom_id res chain seq x y z
N MET A 1 -7.01 29.74 23.46
CA MET A 1 -7.67 28.81 22.52
C MET A 1 -7.26 29.15 21.09
N HIS A 2 -5.97 28.95 20.72
CA HIS A 2 -5.41 29.37 19.42
C HIS A 2 -4.49 28.30 18.77
N ILE A 3 -4.50 27.05 19.27
CA ILE A 3 -3.54 26.02 18.85
C ILE A 3 -4.05 25.19 17.65
N GLY A 4 -5.33 25.31 17.28
CA GLY A 4 -5.97 24.44 16.28
C GLY A 4 -5.64 24.74 14.81
N ILE A 5 -5.08 25.90 14.48
CA ILE A 5 -4.94 26.34 13.08
C ILE A 5 -3.58 25.96 12.47
N GLU A 6 -2.49 25.90 13.25
CA GLU A 6 -1.15 25.61 12.71
C GLU A 6 -0.92 24.15 12.29
N LEU A 7 -1.56 23.17 12.94
CA LEU A 7 -1.35 21.75 12.62
C LEU A 7 -1.83 21.36 11.22
N SER A 8 -2.87 22.03 10.71
CA SER A 8 -3.39 21.78 9.37
C SER A 8 -2.39 22.21 8.28
N SER A 9 -1.64 23.29 8.49
CA SER A 9 -0.70 23.85 7.50
C SER A 9 0.67 23.17 7.51
N ILE A 10 1.07 22.55 8.63
CA ILE A 10 2.33 21.78 8.76
C ILE A 10 2.18 20.36 8.18
N SER A 11 0.96 19.80 8.20
CA SER A 11 0.67 18.43 7.74
C SER A 11 1.07 18.14 6.28
N GLY A 12 1.07 19.14 5.40
CA GLY A 12 1.49 18.98 4.00
C GLY A 12 3.00 18.86 3.78
N LEU A 13 3.83 19.25 4.77
CA LEU A 13 5.29 19.40 4.62
C LEU A 13 6.11 18.33 5.35
N LEU A 14 5.49 17.52 6.21
CA LEU A 14 6.19 16.45 6.91
C LEU A 14 6.59 15.34 5.93
N ALA A 15 7.87 14.97 5.89
CA ALA A 15 8.34 13.82 5.12
C ALA A 15 7.76 12.51 5.68
N ASP A 16 7.55 11.52 4.83
CA ASP A 16 6.93 10.25 5.25
C ASP A 16 7.75 9.56 6.34
N GLU A 17 9.07 9.64 6.26
CA GLU A 17 9.99 9.10 7.25
C GLU A 17 9.78 9.72 8.64
N GLU A 18 9.47 11.02 8.71
CA GLU A 18 9.20 11.71 9.96
C GLU A 18 7.84 11.30 10.54
N ILE A 19 6.82 11.21 9.68
CA ILE A 19 5.49 10.75 10.07
C ILE A 19 5.57 9.34 10.68
N ILE A 20 6.34 8.44 10.08
CA ILE A 20 6.47 7.06 10.55
C ILE A 20 7.26 6.97 11.84
N LYS A 21 8.34 7.76 11.99
CA LYS A 21 9.07 7.86 13.27
C LYS A 21 8.16 8.32 14.40
N GLU A 22 7.28 9.27 14.13
CA GLU A 22 6.33 9.77 15.13
C GLU A 22 5.21 8.77 15.43
N LEU A 23 4.76 7.99 14.43
CA LEU A 23 3.83 6.88 14.62
C LEU A 23 4.44 5.73 15.43
N ALA A 24 5.75 5.51 15.34
CA ALA A 24 6.44 4.49 16.15
C ALA A 24 6.52 4.85 17.65
N LYS A 25 6.45 6.15 17.99
CA LYS A 25 6.50 6.63 19.38
C LYS A 25 5.15 6.53 20.11
N GLY A 26 4.06 6.24 19.40
CA GLY A 26 2.73 6.11 19.99
C GLY A 26 1.61 6.19 18.95
N ASN A 27 0.40 5.84 19.35
CA ASN A 27 -0.72 5.75 18.44
C ASN A 27 -1.28 7.14 18.05
N LYS A 28 -0.75 7.73 16.98
CA LYS A 28 -1.17 9.04 16.45
C LYS A 28 -2.02 8.84 15.19
N LYS A 29 -3.31 8.56 15.36
CA LYS A 29 -4.26 8.32 14.27
C LYS A 29 -4.21 9.39 13.17
N ASP A 30 -4.06 10.66 13.53
CA ASP A 30 -4.01 11.79 12.60
C ASP A 30 -2.79 11.74 11.65
N LEU A 31 -1.66 11.21 12.13
CA LEU A 31 -0.46 11.03 11.30
C LEU A 31 -0.63 9.89 10.30
N TYR A 32 -1.34 8.84 10.68
CA TYR A 32 -1.66 7.77 9.75
C TYR A 32 -2.65 8.21 8.68
N ASP A 33 -3.66 9.00 9.04
CA ASP A 33 -4.61 9.59 8.09
C ASP A 33 -3.90 10.44 7.01
N LEU A 34 -2.81 11.11 7.37
CA LEU A 34 -1.97 11.82 6.41
C LEU A 34 -1.29 10.88 5.39
N LEU A 35 -0.73 9.74 5.85
CA LEU A 35 -0.19 8.72 4.95
C LEU A 35 -1.30 8.12 4.07
N TYR A 36 -2.45 7.80 4.65
CA TYR A 36 -3.61 7.31 3.91
C TYR A 36 -3.98 8.29 2.79
N LYS A 37 -4.20 9.58 3.08
CA LYS A 37 -4.55 10.58 2.07
C LYS A 37 -3.50 10.71 0.95
N ARG A 38 -2.21 10.63 1.29
CA ARG A 38 -1.12 10.73 0.30
C ARG A 38 -1.07 9.53 -0.64
N TYR A 39 -1.31 8.33 -0.13
CA TYR A 39 -1.07 7.09 -0.86
C TYR A 39 -2.35 6.41 -1.38
N HIS A 40 -3.52 6.78 -0.86
CA HIS A 40 -4.78 6.11 -1.18
C HIS A 40 -5.03 6.01 -2.68
N ARG A 41 -4.87 7.11 -3.41
CA ARG A 41 -5.08 7.12 -4.86
C ARG A 41 -4.13 6.16 -5.60
N LYS A 42 -2.85 6.16 -5.21
CA LYS A 42 -1.82 5.31 -5.82
C LYS A 42 -2.08 3.83 -5.58
N VAL A 43 -2.46 3.46 -4.36
CA VAL A 43 -2.83 2.08 -4.00
C VAL A 43 -4.08 1.66 -4.74
N LEU A 44 -5.11 2.50 -4.77
CA LEU A 44 -6.35 2.25 -5.48
C LEU A 44 -6.15 2.02 -6.97
N ASP A 45 -5.39 2.90 -7.64
CA ASP A 45 -5.09 2.77 -9.06
C ASP A 45 -4.32 1.46 -9.33
N LYS A 46 -3.41 1.07 -8.41
CA LYS A 46 -2.70 -0.20 -8.51
C LYS A 46 -3.64 -1.39 -8.33
N CYS A 47 -4.49 -1.43 -7.31
CA CYS A 47 -5.50 -2.47 -7.12
C CYS A 47 -6.42 -2.59 -8.34
N PHE A 48 -6.88 -1.46 -8.88
CA PHE A 48 -7.71 -1.41 -10.08
C PHE A 48 -7.00 -2.03 -11.29
N SER A 49 -5.68 -1.83 -11.43
CA SER A 49 -4.90 -2.46 -12.50
C SER A 49 -4.90 -3.99 -12.44
N PHE A 50 -5.04 -4.59 -11.26
CA PHE A 50 -5.14 -6.05 -11.09
C PHE A 50 -6.54 -6.59 -11.34
N VAL A 51 -7.56 -5.94 -10.79
CA VAL A 51 -8.92 -6.52 -10.74
C VAL A 51 -9.89 -5.97 -11.78
N ARG A 52 -9.57 -4.84 -12.43
CA ARG A 52 -10.42 -4.17 -13.45
C ARG A 52 -11.86 -3.89 -12.99
N ASN A 53 -12.06 -3.79 -11.68
CA ASN A 53 -13.36 -3.59 -11.07
C ASN A 53 -13.20 -2.51 -9.99
N ARG A 54 -13.93 -1.40 -10.14
CA ARG A 54 -13.79 -0.23 -9.28
C ARG A 54 -14.12 -0.55 -7.82
N ARG A 55 -15.26 -1.21 -7.59
CA ARG A 55 -15.74 -1.55 -6.25
C ARG A 55 -14.78 -2.49 -5.54
N LEU A 56 -14.34 -3.53 -6.23
CA LEU A 56 -13.40 -4.49 -5.68
C LEU A 56 -12.02 -3.86 -5.41
N ALA A 57 -11.58 -2.94 -6.27
CA ALA A 57 -10.34 -2.20 -6.03
C ALA A 57 -10.43 -1.33 -4.78
N GLU A 58 -11.59 -0.71 -4.49
CA GLU A 58 -11.83 0.02 -3.24
C GLU A 58 -11.78 -0.92 -2.04
N GLU A 59 -12.48 -2.05 -2.10
CA GLU A 59 -12.48 -3.05 -1.02
C GLU A 59 -11.05 -3.52 -0.69
N LEU A 60 -10.25 -3.89 -1.71
CA LEU A 60 -8.85 -4.28 -1.50
C LEU A 60 -7.97 -3.15 -0.97
N THR A 61 -8.25 -1.91 -1.38
CA THR A 61 -7.48 -0.74 -0.91
C THR A 61 -7.67 -0.55 0.59
N GLU A 62 -8.90 -0.61 1.07
CA GLU A 62 -9.21 -0.50 2.51
C GLU A 62 -8.58 -1.64 3.33
N ASP A 63 -8.59 -2.87 2.81
CA ASP A 63 -7.92 -4.01 3.43
C ASP A 63 -6.40 -3.82 3.52
N ILE A 64 -5.78 -3.27 2.47
CA ILE A 64 -4.34 -2.97 2.44
C ILE A 64 -3.98 -1.91 3.48
N PHE A 65 -4.75 -0.82 3.58
CA PHE A 65 -4.48 0.21 4.58
C PHE A 65 -4.69 -0.34 5.99
N SER A 66 -5.74 -1.12 6.24
CA SER A 66 -5.95 -1.81 7.52
C SER A 66 -4.72 -2.67 7.91
N LYS A 67 -4.23 -3.51 6.99
CA LYS A 67 -3.02 -4.33 7.21
C LYS A 67 -1.76 -3.48 7.39
N THR A 68 -1.64 -2.39 6.64
CA THR A 68 -0.49 -1.48 6.72
C THR A 68 -0.44 -0.81 8.09
N TYR A 69 -1.57 -0.37 8.62
CA TYR A 69 -1.67 0.19 9.97
C TYR A 69 -1.23 -0.80 11.04
N GLU A 70 -1.71 -2.05 10.97
CA GLU A 70 -1.32 -3.12 11.91
C GLU A 70 0.18 -3.47 11.83
N LYS A 71 0.74 -3.48 10.62
CA LYS A 71 2.15 -3.85 10.40
C LYS A 71 3.12 -2.68 10.54
N LEU A 72 2.63 -1.45 10.64
CA LEU A 72 3.46 -0.26 10.70
C LEU A 72 4.51 -0.30 11.84
N PRO A 73 4.20 -0.80 13.07
CA PRO A 73 5.20 -0.92 14.13
C PRO A 73 6.37 -1.86 13.79
N LEU A 74 6.17 -2.78 12.82
CA LEU A 74 7.19 -3.73 12.37
C LEU A 74 8.06 -3.17 11.23
N PHE A 75 7.73 -1.99 10.71
CA PHE A 75 8.49 -1.38 9.63
C PHE A 75 9.86 -0.91 10.12
N LYS A 76 10.92 -1.57 9.65
CA LYS A 76 12.30 -1.38 10.14
C LYS A 76 13.06 -0.22 9.49
N HIS A 77 12.39 0.64 8.71
CA HIS A 77 13.03 1.76 7.98
C HIS A 77 14.21 1.36 7.06
N GLN A 78 14.24 0.10 6.60
CA GLN A 78 15.29 -0.40 5.70
C GLN A 78 15.02 -0.05 4.22
N SER A 79 13.83 0.49 3.92
CA SER A 79 13.41 0.96 2.61
C SER A 79 12.53 2.21 2.78
N ARG A 80 12.17 2.85 1.66
CA ARG A 80 11.16 3.91 1.66
C ARG A 80 9.79 3.31 2.01
N PHE A 81 8.96 4.05 2.73
CA PHE A 81 7.59 3.63 3.05
C PHE A 81 6.78 3.33 1.80
N SER A 82 6.91 4.15 0.76
CA SER A 82 6.28 3.93 -0.53
C SER A 82 6.59 2.54 -1.08
N SER A 83 7.85 2.13 -1.08
CA SER A 83 8.28 0.83 -1.58
C SER A 83 7.70 -0.32 -0.75
N TRP A 84 7.68 -0.18 0.58
CA TRP A 84 7.08 -1.17 1.47
C TRP A 84 5.56 -1.29 1.29
N LEU A 85 4.85 -0.16 1.16
CA LEU A 85 3.41 -0.13 0.90
C LEU A 85 3.07 -0.76 -0.45
N TYR A 86 3.86 -0.50 -1.49
CA TYR A 86 3.68 -1.12 -2.80
C TYR A 86 3.90 -2.63 -2.75
N ALA A 87 4.88 -3.12 -1.99
CA ALA A 87 5.08 -4.55 -1.79
C ALA A 87 3.87 -5.21 -1.10
N ILE A 88 3.30 -4.58 -0.06
CA ILE A 88 2.07 -5.06 0.58
C ILE A 88 0.92 -5.08 -0.42
N THR A 89 0.74 -3.99 -1.17
CA THR A 89 -0.33 -3.85 -2.18
C THR A 89 -0.26 -4.95 -3.23
N TYR A 90 0.93 -5.16 -3.80
CA TYR A 90 1.19 -6.19 -4.80
C TYR A 90 0.87 -7.58 -4.26
N ASN A 91 1.44 -7.94 -3.10
CA ASN A 91 1.23 -9.25 -2.49
C ASN A 91 -0.25 -9.50 -2.21
N HIS A 92 -0.94 -8.51 -1.64
CA HIS A 92 -2.37 -8.64 -1.33
C HIS A 92 -3.22 -8.85 -2.60
N CYS A 93 -2.95 -8.11 -3.67
CA CYS A 93 -3.65 -8.29 -4.95
C CYS A 93 -3.35 -9.65 -5.59
N ILE A 94 -2.08 -10.11 -5.54
CA ILE A 94 -1.70 -11.43 -6.05
C ILE A 94 -2.37 -12.54 -5.25
N ASP A 95 -2.40 -12.45 -3.92
CA ASP A 95 -3.03 -13.44 -3.05
C ASP A 95 -4.54 -13.49 -3.31
N TYR A 96 -5.20 -12.34 -3.43
CA TYR A 96 -6.61 -12.27 -3.83
C TYR A 96 -6.87 -12.96 -5.17
N LEU A 97 -6.04 -12.69 -6.19
CA LEU A 97 -6.17 -13.32 -7.51
C LEU A 97 -5.88 -14.82 -7.46
N ARG A 98 -4.93 -15.26 -6.64
CA ARG A 98 -4.63 -16.67 -6.39
C ARG A 98 -5.80 -17.36 -5.72
N GLU A 99 -6.42 -16.76 -4.71
CA GLU A 99 -7.59 -17.31 -4.02
C GLU A 99 -8.79 -17.42 -4.98
N LYS A 100 -9.05 -16.37 -5.76
CA LYS A 100 -10.10 -16.39 -6.79
C LYS A 100 -9.86 -17.46 -7.85
N LYS A 101 -8.60 -17.76 -8.20
CA LYS A 101 -8.22 -18.88 -9.07
C LYS A 101 -8.24 -20.24 -8.36
N ARG A 102 -7.98 -20.28 -7.04
CA ARG A 102 -8.05 -21.49 -6.18
C ARG A 102 -9.48 -21.93 -5.91
N LEU A 103 -10.49 -21.06 -6.09
CA LEU A 103 -11.88 -21.51 -6.30
C LEU A 103 -11.99 -22.51 -7.48
N HIS A 104 -10.92 -22.72 -8.26
CA HIS A 104 -10.76 -23.71 -9.31
C HIS A 104 -9.50 -24.61 -9.22
N TYR A 105 -8.72 -24.68 -8.12
CA TYR A 105 -7.50 -25.52 -8.05
C TYR A 105 -7.23 -26.20 -6.68
N PRO A 106 -6.74 -27.48 -6.63
CA PRO A 106 -6.57 -28.25 -5.38
C PRO A 106 -5.37 -27.83 -4.51
N GLU A 107 -5.43 -28.22 -3.23
CA GLU A 107 -4.78 -27.66 -2.02
C GLU A 107 -3.24 -27.68 -1.86
N TRP A 108 -2.43 -28.20 -2.77
CA TRP A 108 -1.04 -28.57 -2.41
C TRP A 108 0.05 -27.47 -2.50
N ASN A 109 -0.23 -26.23 -2.94
CA ASN A 109 0.83 -25.26 -3.25
C ASN A 109 0.79 -23.96 -2.39
N ASN A 110 1.30 -24.05 -1.16
CA ASN A 110 1.12 -23.07 -0.07
C ASN A 110 2.40 -22.28 0.32
N GLN A 111 3.39 -22.12 -0.58
CA GLN A 111 4.73 -21.66 -0.16
C GLN A 111 4.99 -20.15 -0.15
N ASN A 112 4.02 -19.28 -0.49
CA ASN A 112 4.05 -17.82 -0.21
C ASN A 112 5.42 -17.11 -0.38
N GLU A 113 6.20 -17.49 -1.39
CA GLU A 113 7.49 -16.83 -1.65
C GLU A 113 7.23 -15.46 -2.30
N ILE A 114 7.79 -14.42 -1.66
CA ILE A 114 7.75 -13.03 -2.12
C ILE A 114 8.73 -12.92 -3.31
N PRO A 115 8.27 -12.59 -4.54
CA PRO A 115 9.19 -12.23 -5.61
C PRO A 115 9.97 -10.99 -5.16
N GLY A 116 11.30 -11.02 -5.32
CA GLY A 116 12.19 -9.94 -4.92
C GLY A 116 11.66 -8.58 -5.39
N ILE A 117 11.69 -7.61 -4.48
CA ILE A 117 11.27 -6.22 -4.73
C ILE A 117 12.07 -5.70 -5.94
N ILE A 118 11.41 -5.59 -7.09
CA ILE A 118 11.98 -4.87 -8.23
C ILE A 118 11.84 -3.39 -7.89
N ASP A 119 12.96 -2.78 -7.48
CA ASP A 119 13.11 -1.33 -7.36
C ASP A 119 13.21 -0.73 -8.77
N GLU A 120 12.11 -0.79 -9.51
CA GLU A 120 11.95 -0.02 -10.74
C GLU A 120 11.38 1.34 -10.33
N SER A 121 12.27 2.32 -10.32
CA SER A 121 11.98 3.74 -10.19
C SER A 121 10.61 4.11 -10.80
N ASP A 122 9.90 4.98 -10.08
CA ASP A 122 8.52 5.52 -10.22
C ASP A 122 8.07 5.94 -11.65
N SER A 123 8.87 5.72 -12.70
CA SER A 123 8.64 6.10 -14.09
C SER A 123 8.22 4.95 -15.03
N GLN A 124 8.55 3.69 -14.74
CA GLN A 124 8.33 2.58 -15.70
C GLN A 124 7.05 1.76 -15.52
N LEU A 125 6.32 1.91 -14.40
CA LEU A 125 5.08 1.16 -14.18
C LEU A 125 3.88 1.63 -15.03
N SER A 126 3.99 2.78 -15.69
CA SER A 126 3.05 3.18 -16.75
C SER A 126 3.42 2.58 -18.13
N ALA A 127 4.65 2.10 -18.29
CA ALA A 127 5.22 1.63 -19.55
C ALA A 127 5.14 0.12 -19.75
N ILE A 128 4.68 -0.66 -18.75
CA ILE A 128 4.18 -2.01 -19.00
C ILE A 128 2.81 -1.84 -19.67
N SER A 129 2.85 -1.50 -20.96
CA SER A 129 1.69 -1.44 -21.83
C SER A 129 0.96 -2.78 -21.75
N TYR A 130 -0.37 -2.73 -21.76
CA TYR A 130 -1.27 -3.90 -21.76
C TYR A 130 -1.04 -4.86 -22.93
N ASP A 131 -0.21 -4.45 -23.89
CA ASP A 131 0.02 -5.15 -25.15
C ASP A 131 0.84 -6.45 -25.00
N ASN A 132 1.51 -6.68 -23.87
CA ASN A 132 2.32 -7.88 -23.64
C ASN A 132 1.58 -9.02 -22.91
N LEU A 133 0.26 -8.92 -22.76
CA LEU A 133 -0.59 -9.96 -22.15
C LEU A 133 -1.74 -10.40 -23.09
N LEU A 134 -1.44 -10.45 -24.39
CA LEU A 134 -2.24 -11.15 -25.40
C LEU A 134 -1.40 -12.22 -26.09
#